data_AF-A0A5C7P811-F1
#
_entry.id   AF-A0A5C7P811-F1
#
_cell.length_a   1.000
_cell.length_b   1.000
_cell.length_c   1.000
_cell.angle_alpha   90.00
_cell.angle_beta   90.00
_cell.angle_gamma   90.00
#
_symmetry.space_group_name_H-M   'P 1'
#
loop_
_entity.id
_entity.type
_entity.pdbx_description
1 polymer ?
#
loop_
_entity_poly.entity_id
_entity_poly.type
_entity_poly.pdbx_seq_one_letter_code
_entity_poly.pdbx_strand_id
1 'polypeptide(L)'
;MKKCFFVTVAILLGSTFIMSEPAEAKRYKHRKYKHSIHRVVESPTHQWFSGSLVARARAHLGTNPTGWRRLWCARFMATIAPNAAARVRSPNQARSWASLPRVSPQVGAIAVLSRGRRGGHIGVVTGFASNGNPIIISGNHNRVVGESEYPRSRVIAWVSEDSI
;
A
#
# COMPACT_ATOMS: atom_id res chain seq x y z
N MET A 1 51.26 -39.23 -34.62
CA MET A 1 52.23 -38.75 -35.63
C MET A 1 51.50 -37.86 -36.64
N LYS A 2 52.00 -36.62 -36.82
CA LYS A 2 52.03 -35.73 -38.01
C LYS A 2 50.79 -35.75 -38.95
N LYS A 3 49.89 -34.75 -38.90
CA LYS A 3 49.91 -33.42 -39.60
C LYS A 3 49.91 -33.50 -41.14
N CYS A 4 48.93 -32.81 -41.76
CA CYS A 4 48.90 -32.03 -43.03
C CYS A 4 47.40 -31.75 -43.32
N PHE A 5 46.76 -30.57 -43.23
CA PHE A 5 47.08 -29.16 -43.52
C PHE A 5 47.60 -28.91 -44.94
N PHE A 6 46.77 -28.25 -45.77
CA PHE A 6 46.96 -26.97 -46.49
C PHE A 6 45.91 -26.87 -47.65
N VAL A 7 44.96 -25.89 -47.66
CA VAL A 7 45.05 -24.51 -48.24
C VAL A 7 44.61 -24.48 -49.72
N THR A 8 43.87 -23.53 -50.33
CA THR A 8 43.16 -22.27 -49.98
C THR A 8 42.37 -21.79 -51.22
N VAL A 9 41.66 -20.65 -51.05
CA VAL A 9 41.35 -19.55 -52.01
C VAL A 9 40.02 -19.73 -52.76
N ALA A 10 39.07 -18.79 -52.89
CA ALA A 10 39.10 -17.32 -52.86
C ALA A 10 37.63 -16.77 -52.80
N ILE A 11 37.29 -15.70 -52.03
CA ILE A 11 37.15 -14.27 -52.50
C ILE A 11 35.81 -14.06 -53.26
N LEU A 12 34.84 -13.17 -52.95
CA LEU A 12 34.78 -11.79 -52.43
C LEU A 12 33.25 -11.39 -52.47
N LEU A 13 32.62 -10.52 -51.65
CA LEU A 13 32.66 -9.04 -51.64
C LEU A 13 31.46 -8.50 -50.80
N GLY A 14 31.64 -7.34 -50.15
CA GLY A 14 30.57 -6.42 -49.69
C GLY A 14 30.48 -6.28 -48.16
N SER A 15 31.17 -5.35 -47.47
CA SER A 15 30.96 -3.88 -47.38
C SER A 15 29.51 -3.53 -47.02
N THR A 16 29.13 -2.74 -46.01
CA THR A 16 29.79 -1.66 -45.24
C THR A 16 28.79 -1.12 -44.20
N PHE A 17 29.31 -0.38 -43.20
CA PHE A 17 28.69 0.76 -42.50
C PHE A 17 27.53 0.50 -41.51
N ILE A 18 27.71 0.70 -40.20
CA ILE A 18 27.84 1.97 -39.42
C ILE A 18 26.47 2.56 -39.02
N MET A 19 26.44 2.98 -37.75
CA MET A 19 25.66 4.05 -37.11
C MET A 19 24.41 3.71 -36.29
N SER A 20 24.55 4.14 -35.04
CA SER A 20 23.66 4.31 -33.91
C SER A 20 22.65 5.46 -34.07
N GLU A 21 21.50 5.29 -33.40
CA GLU A 21 20.55 6.30 -32.87
C GLU A 21 19.82 7.21 -33.89
N PRO A 22 18.64 7.83 -33.57
CA PRO A 22 18.10 8.15 -32.25
C PRO A 22 16.58 7.87 -32.04
N ALA A 23 16.13 8.15 -30.81
CA ALA A 23 14.74 8.25 -30.39
C ALA A 23 13.94 9.27 -31.23
N GLU A 24 12.82 8.85 -31.81
CA GLU A 24 11.86 9.74 -32.46
C GLU A 24 10.67 10.01 -31.55
N ALA A 25 10.80 11.10 -30.77
CA ALA A 25 9.69 11.81 -30.19
C ALA A 25 9.29 12.96 -31.12
N LYS A 26 8.02 12.98 -31.57
CA LYS A 26 7.19 14.12 -32.04
C LYS A 26 5.95 13.48 -32.73
N ARG A 27 4.71 13.95 -32.64
CA ARG A 27 4.13 15.25 -32.28
C ARG A 27 2.62 14.98 -32.18
N TYR A 28 2.02 15.00 -30.99
CA TYR A 28 0.56 15.01 -30.90
C TYR A 28 0.05 16.44 -31.02
N LYS A 29 -0.80 16.69 -32.02
CA LYS A 29 -1.39 17.99 -32.33
C LYS A 29 -2.32 18.43 -31.19
N HIS A 30 -2.01 19.58 -30.60
CA HIS A 30 -2.86 20.22 -29.60
C HIS A 30 -4.08 20.86 -30.30
N ARG A 31 -5.25 20.24 -30.18
CA ARG A 31 -6.52 20.83 -30.62
C ARG A 31 -7.02 21.75 -29.50
N LYS A 32 -7.08 23.06 -29.76
CA LYS A 32 -7.72 24.02 -28.86
C LYS A 32 -9.22 23.76 -28.85
N TYR A 33 -9.77 23.41 -27.70
CA TYR A 33 -11.21 23.44 -27.46
C TYR A 33 -11.50 24.56 -26.45
N LYS A 34 -12.18 25.59 -26.91
CA LYS A 34 -12.74 26.64 -26.08
C LYS A 34 -14.24 26.40 -26.08
N HIS A 35 -14.80 25.97 -24.95
CA HIS A 35 -16.06 26.52 -24.46
C HIS A 35 -16.31 26.18 -22.99
N SER A 36 -16.53 27.26 -22.27
CA SER A 36 -17.15 27.43 -20.96
C SER A 36 -18.40 26.60 -20.74
N ILE A 37 -18.46 25.89 -19.60
CA ILE A 37 -19.56 25.93 -18.62
C ILE A 37 -18.94 25.64 -17.25
N HIS A 38 -19.14 26.55 -16.28
CA HIS A 38 -18.85 26.28 -14.87
C HIS A 38 -19.79 25.18 -14.38
N ARG A 39 -19.35 23.94 -14.48
CA ARG A 39 -19.90 22.84 -13.67
C ARG A 39 -18.90 22.67 -12.52
N VAL A 40 -19.36 22.85 -11.30
CA VAL A 40 -18.59 22.46 -10.11
C VAL A 40 -18.30 20.97 -10.27
N VAL A 41 -17.07 20.65 -10.67
CA VAL A 41 -16.59 19.27 -10.70
C VAL A 41 -16.29 18.95 -9.24
N GLU A 42 -17.21 18.26 -8.58
CA GLU A 42 -16.88 17.56 -7.35
C GLU A 42 -15.67 16.67 -7.63
N SER A 43 -14.58 16.91 -6.91
CA SER A 43 -13.32 16.20 -7.08
C SER A 43 -13.55 14.68 -6.98
N PRO A 44 -12.97 13.84 -7.87
CA PRO A 44 -13.13 12.37 -7.86
C PRO A 44 -12.52 11.66 -6.63
N THR A 45 -12.10 12.40 -5.61
CA THR A 45 -11.32 11.89 -4.48
C THR A 45 -12.16 11.16 -3.43
N HIS A 46 -13.48 11.12 -3.56
CA HIS A 46 -14.35 10.51 -2.54
C HIS A 46 -14.89 9.11 -2.89
N GLN A 47 -14.79 8.67 -4.15
CA GLN A 47 -15.39 7.40 -4.57
C GLN A 47 -14.53 6.16 -4.27
N TRP A 48 -13.22 6.34 -4.02
CA TRP A 48 -12.32 5.26 -3.63
C TRP A 48 -12.34 4.95 -2.12
N PHE A 49 -12.94 5.83 -1.31
CA PHE A 49 -13.02 5.72 0.15
C PHE A 49 -14.45 5.49 0.67
N SER A 50 -15.44 5.33 -0.20
CA SER A 50 -16.88 5.27 0.16
C SER A 50 -17.32 3.97 0.86
N GLY A 51 -16.37 3.15 1.34
CA GLY A 51 -16.63 1.92 2.09
C GLY A 51 -16.08 2.01 3.51
N SER A 52 -16.71 1.28 4.43
CA SER A 52 -16.24 1.19 5.81
C SER A 52 -14.77 0.79 5.87
N LEU A 53 -14.05 1.23 6.92
CA LEU A 53 -12.66 0.88 7.12
C LEU A 53 -12.41 -0.63 7.11
N VAL A 54 -13.36 -1.40 7.63
CA VAL A 54 -13.35 -2.87 7.59
C VAL A 54 -13.40 -3.37 6.14
N ALA A 55 -14.30 -2.85 5.31
CA ALA A 55 -14.41 -3.24 3.91
C ALA A 55 -13.13 -2.91 3.12
N ARG A 56 -12.56 -1.72 3.33
CA ARG A 56 -11.26 -1.33 2.73
C ARG A 56 -10.14 -2.26 3.14
N ALA A 57 -10.07 -2.63 4.43
CA ALA A 57 -9.06 -3.58 4.88
C ALA A 57 -9.26 -4.98 4.27
N ARG A 58 -10.51 -5.45 4.17
CA ARG A 58 -10.85 -6.78 3.63
C ARG A 58 -10.53 -6.94 2.16
N ALA A 59 -10.55 -5.85 1.38
CA ALA A 59 -10.13 -5.85 -0.02
C ALA A 59 -8.68 -6.34 -0.23
N HIS A 60 -7.86 -6.36 0.83
CA HIS A 60 -6.47 -6.79 0.78
C HIS A 60 -6.18 -8.13 1.46
N LEU A 61 -7.20 -8.86 1.95
CA LEU A 61 -7.01 -10.14 2.65
C LEU A 61 -6.09 -11.10 1.89
N GLY A 62 -5.14 -11.70 2.61
CA GLY A 62 -4.18 -12.65 2.04
C GLY A 62 -3.05 -12.02 1.21
N THR A 63 -3.03 -10.71 1.04
CA THR A 63 -2.00 -10.02 0.23
C THR A 63 -1.00 -9.22 1.08
N ASN A 64 0.09 -8.75 0.46
CA ASN A 64 0.94 -7.69 1.01
C ASN A 64 0.93 -6.49 0.06
N PRO A 65 0.00 -5.54 0.23
CA PRO A 65 -0.13 -4.40 -0.68
C PRO A 65 0.98 -3.35 -0.50
N THR A 66 1.84 -3.50 0.51
CA THR A 66 2.89 -2.51 0.82
C THR A 66 4.23 -2.81 0.17
N GLY A 67 4.47 -4.05 -0.25
CA GLY A 67 5.78 -4.53 -0.72
C GLY A 67 6.86 -4.62 0.35
N TRP A 68 6.58 -4.23 1.60
CA TRP A 68 7.56 -4.22 2.68
C TRP A 68 7.72 -5.63 3.29
N ARG A 69 8.96 -6.01 3.60
CA ARG A 69 9.26 -7.34 4.16
C ARG A 69 8.89 -7.50 5.64
N ARG A 70 8.90 -6.41 6.42
CA ARG A 70 8.69 -6.41 7.87
C ARG A 70 8.03 -5.10 8.33
N LEU A 71 7.42 -5.13 9.51
CA LEU A 71 6.94 -3.93 10.24
C LEU A 71 5.96 -3.03 9.46
N TRP A 72 5.15 -3.60 8.57
CA TRP A 72 4.30 -2.83 7.68
C TRP A 72 2.83 -2.74 8.11
N CYS A 73 2.48 -3.20 9.31
CA CYS A 73 1.11 -3.08 9.84
C CYS A 73 0.57 -1.64 9.82
N ALA A 74 1.36 -0.67 10.28
CA ALA A 74 0.96 0.73 10.29
C ALA A 74 1.08 1.40 8.91
N ARG A 75 2.03 0.94 8.07
CA ARG A 75 2.10 1.36 6.66
C ARG A 75 0.82 0.98 5.91
N PHE A 76 0.31 -0.24 6.12
CA PHE A 76 -0.97 -0.68 5.59
C PHE A 76 -2.14 0.15 6.13
N MET A 77 -2.15 0.45 7.43
CA MET A 77 -3.17 1.36 7.97
C MET A 77 -3.16 2.72 7.29
N ALA A 78 -1.98 3.25 6.97
CA ALA A 78 -1.86 4.52 6.25
C ALA A 78 -2.32 4.45 4.79
N THR A 79 -2.29 3.28 4.14
CA THR A 79 -2.85 3.13 2.78
C THR A 79 -4.36 3.08 2.79
N ILE A 80 -4.96 2.39 3.76
CA ILE A 80 -6.41 2.29 3.83
C ILE A 80 -7.03 3.55 4.42
N ALA A 81 -6.48 4.14 5.48
CA ALA A 81 -7.02 5.31 6.19
C ALA A 81 -6.11 6.56 6.07
N PRO A 82 -5.96 7.15 4.87
CA PRO A 82 -5.00 8.23 4.63
C PRO A 82 -5.33 9.52 5.39
N ASN A 83 -6.62 9.84 5.57
CA ASN A 83 -7.05 11.04 6.31
C ASN A 83 -6.65 10.97 7.79
N ALA A 84 -6.83 9.81 8.42
CA ALA A 84 -6.35 9.56 9.78
C ALA A 84 -4.82 9.60 9.85
N ALA A 85 -4.14 8.96 8.89
CA ALA A 85 -2.69 8.92 8.83
C ALA A 85 -2.04 10.30 8.69
N ALA A 86 -2.67 11.23 7.96
CA ALA A 86 -2.19 12.61 7.80
C ALA A 86 -2.13 13.38 9.13
N ARG A 87 -2.91 12.96 10.14
CA ARG A 87 -2.93 13.56 11.49
C ARG A 87 -1.96 12.91 12.46
N VAL A 88 -1.32 11.81 12.07
CA VAL A 88 -0.39 11.06 12.91
C VAL A 88 1.05 11.47 12.56
N ARG A 89 1.84 11.90 13.56
CA ARG A 89 3.24 12.33 13.36
C ARG A 89 4.13 11.27 12.68
N SER A 90 3.87 9.99 12.92
CA SER A 90 4.65 8.89 12.34
C SER A 90 3.70 7.75 11.94
N PRO A 91 2.99 7.86 10.80
CA PRO A 91 1.91 6.95 10.45
C PRO A 91 2.37 5.52 10.17
N ASN A 92 3.66 5.32 9.89
CA ASN A 92 4.27 4.00 9.74
C ASN A 92 4.65 3.34 11.09
N GLN A 93 4.42 4.01 12.23
CA GLN A 93 4.64 3.47 13.57
C GLN A 93 3.30 3.25 14.27
N ALA A 94 2.99 1.99 14.61
CA ALA A 94 1.69 1.62 15.18
C ALA A 94 1.29 2.44 16.41
N ARG A 95 2.22 2.70 17.34
CA ARG A 95 1.94 3.44 18.57
C ARG A 95 1.57 4.90 18.34
N SER A 96 2.08 5.51 17.27
CA SER A 96 1.81 6.92 16.99
C SER A 96 0.34 7.18 16.71
N TRP A 97 -0.42 6.18 16.25
CA TRP A 97 -1.86 6.29 16.04
C TRP A 97 -2.66 6.46 17.34
N ALA A 98 -2.08 6.13 18.50
CA ALA A 98 -2.73 6.35 19.79
C ALA A 98 -2.90 7.84 20.15
N SER A 99 -2.35 8.76 19.34
CA SER A 99 -2.58 10.20 19.47
C SER A 99 -3.92 10.66 18.89
N LEU A 100 -4.60 9.83 18.09
CA LEU A 100 -5.91 10.16 17.53
C LEU A 100 -7.00 10.15 18.63
N PRO A 101 -8.14 10.83 18.40
CA PRO A 101 -9.27 10.82 19.32
C PRO A 101 -9.69 9.41 19.70
N ARG A 102 -9.85 9.18 21.01
CA ARG A 102 -10.26 7.88 21.55
C ARG A 102 -11.74 7.67 21.38
N VAL A 103 -12.12 6.41 21.16
CA VAL A 103 -13.52 5.96 21.08
C VAL A 103 -13.74 4.75 21.98
N SER A 104 -15.01 4.39 22.18
CA SER A 104 -15.38 3.12 22.79
C SER A 104 -14.96 1.94 21.89
N PRO A 105 -14.66 0.75 22.46
CA PRO A 105 -14.37 -0.44 21.66
C PRO A 105 -15.60 -0.82 20.82
N GLN A 106 -15.47 -0.75 19.51
CA GLN A 106 -16.54 -1.06 18.56
C GLN A 106 -15.96 -1.53 17.22
N VAL A 107 -16.78 -2.20 16.41
CA VAL A 107 -16.41 -2.56 15.03
C VAL A 107 -16.11 -1.28 14.24
N GLY A 108 -15.05 -1.31 13.43
CA GLY A 108 -14.57 -0.16 12.68
C GLY A 108 -13.60 0.75 13.45
N ALA A 109 -13.49 0.62 14.78
CA ALA A 109 -12.44 1.31 15.52
C ALA A 109 -11.06 0.80 15.12
N ILE A 110 -10.07 1.68 15.14
CA ILE A 110 -8.67 1.32 15.00
C ILE A 110 -8.14 0.92 16.37
N ALA A 111 -7.73 -0.35 16.49
CA ALA A 111 -7.11 -0.87 17.70
C ALA A 111 -5.59 -0.69 17.61
N VAL A 112 -5.02 0.04 18.56
CA VAL A 112 -3.57 0.18 18.72
C VAL A 112 -3.11 -0.76 19.82
N LEU A 113 -2.20 -1.67 19.50
CA LEU A 113 -1.71 -2.69 20.41
C LEU A 113 -0.24 -2.49 20.78
N SER A 114 0.09 -2.81 22.02
CA SER A 114 1.45 -2.92 22.52
C SER A 114 2.03 -4.33 22.29
N ARG A 115 3.35 -4.39 22.11
CA ARG A 115 4.18 -5.60 22.19
C ARG A 115 5.31 -5.41 23.22
N GLY A 116 5.06 -4.64 24.29
CA GLY A 116 6.06 -4.31 25.30
C GLY A 116 7.23 -3.51 24.70
N ARG A 117 8.47 -3.88 24.97
CA ARG A 117 9.64 -3.18 24.38
C ARG A 117 9.82 -3.45 22.88
N ARG A 118 9.08 -4.40 22.30
CA ARG A 118 9.18 -4.85 20.89
C ARG A 118 8.31 -4.03 19.92
N GLY A 119 7.89 -2.83 20.32
CA GLY A 119 7.09 -1.92 19.50
C GLY A 119 5.57 -2.11 19.65
N GLY A 120 4.85 -2.01 18.54
CA GLY A 120 3.38 -2.06 18.51
C GLY A 120 2.82 -2.83 17.34
N HIS A 121 1.51 -2.95 17.33
CA HIS A 121 0.70 -3.46 16.24
C HIS A 121 -0.56 -2.61 16.11
N ILE A 122 -1.19 -2.64 14.95
CA ILE A 122 -2.36 -1.82 14.67
C ILE A 122 -3.21 -2.53 13.61
N GLY A 123 -4.51 -2.38 13.74
CA GLY A 123 -5.49 -2.86 12.77
C GLY A 123 -6.88 -2.33 13.08
N VAL A 124 -7.85 -2.80 12.31
CA VAL A 124 -9.25 -2.39 12.40
C VAL A 124 -10.02 -3.50 13.11
N VAL A 125 -10.87 -3.14 14.07
CA VAL A 125 -11.73 -4.10 14.74
C VAL A 125 -12.81 -4.59 13.77
N THR A 126 -12.86 -5.89 13.52
CA THR A 126 -13.90 -6.55 12.71
C THR A 126 -14.97 -7.22 13.56
N GLY A 127 -14.71 -7.45 14.85
CA GLY A 127 -15.64 -8.04 15.80
C GLY A 127 -15.00 -8.24 17.17
N PHE A 128 -15.73 -8.92 18.05
CA PHE A 128 -15.24 -9.33 19.37
C PHE A 128 -15.58 -10.81 19.59
N ALA A 129 -14.63 -11.56 20.14
CA ALA A 129 -14.85 -12.92 20.58
C ALA A 129 -15.71 -12.96 21.86
N SER A 130 -16.24 -14.13 22.23
CA SER A 130 -17.09 -14.32 23.40
C SER A 130 -16.41 -13.93 24.73
N ASN A 131 -15.08 -14.01 24.78
CA ASN A 131 -14.26 -13.59 25.92
C ASN A 131 -13.98 -12.07 25.97
N GLY A 132 -14.53 -11.29 25.03
CA GLY A 132 -14.34 -9.84 24.92
C GLY A 132 -13.03 -9.41 24.22
N ASN A 133 -12.24 -10.34 23.70
CA ASN A 133 -11.06 -10.02 22.90
C ASN A 133 -11.47 -9.48 21.53
N PRO A 134 -10.83 -8.42 21.02
CA PRO A 134 -11.08 -7.95 19.66
C PRO A 134 -10.57 -8.95 18.61
N ILE A 135 -11.36 -9.09 17.55
CA ILE A 135 -10.94 -9.66 16.27
C ILE A 135 -10.51 -8.48 15.39
N ILE A 136 -9.27 -8.51 14.91
CA ILE A 136 -8.63 -7.37 14.25
C ILE A 136 -8.13 -7.78 12.88
N ILE A 137 -8.55 -7.07 11.84
CA ILE A 137 -7.93 -7.13 10.51
C ILE A 137 -6.72 -6.19 10.48
N SER A 138 -5.56 -6.70 10.07
CA SER A 138 -4.31 -5.95 10.12
C SER A 138 -3.32 -6.40 9.07
N GLY A 139 -2.44 -5.49 8.67
CA GLY A 139 -1.28 -5.82 7.84
C GLY A 139 -0.17 -6.51 8.63
N ASN A 140 0.68 -7.24 7.93
CA ASN A 140 1.80 -7.99 8.51
C ASN A 140 1.39 -9.01 9.58
N HIS A 141 0.17 -9.52 9.51
CA HIS A 141 -0.22 -10.73 10.22
C HIS A 141 0.30 -11.93 9.42
N ASN A 142 1.32 -12.63 9.94
CA ASN A 142 1.98 -13.73 9.21
C ASN A 142 2.45 -13.35 7.79
N ARG A 143 2.95 -12.11 7.60
CA ARG A 143 3.41 -11.54 6.32
C ARG A 143 2.30 -11.23 5.29
N VAL A 144 1.03 -11.27 5.69
CA VAL A 144 -0.11 -10.86 4.85
C VAL A 144 -1.05 -9.93 5.62
N VAL A 145 -2.07 -9.40 4.95
CA VAL A 145 -3.25 -8.85 5.62
C VAL A 145 -4.12 -10.01 6.08
N GLY A 146 -4.45 -10.03 7.37
CA GLY A 146 -5.23 -11.11 7.96
C GLY A 146 -6.04 -10.66 9.17
N GLU A 147 -7.04 -11.47 9.51
CA GLU A 147 -7.87 -11.31 10.70
C GLU A 147 -7.39 -12.27 11.80
N SER A 148 -7.25 -11.76 13.02
CA SER A 148 -6.88 -12.57 14.18
C SER A 148 -7.47 -11.98 15.45
N GLU A 149 -7.80 -12.85 16.39
CA GLU A 149 -8.09 -12.46 17.77
C GLU A 149 -6.80 -11.98 18.44
N TYR A 150 -6.91 -10.93 19.26
CA TYR A 150 -5.83 -10.45 20.11
C TYR A 150 -6.29 -10.26 21.55
N PRO A 151 -5.47 -10.58 22.56
CA PRO A 151 -5.79 -10.30 23.95
C PRO A 151 -6.11 -8.83 24.17
N ARG A 152 -7.25 -8.54 24.80
CA ARG A 152 -7.68 -7.16 25.11
C ARG A 152 -6.63 -6.40 25.94
N SER A 153 -5.89 -7.09 26.79
CA SER A 153 -4.78 -6.54 27.59
C SER A 153 -3.64 -5.93 26.76
N ARG A 154 -3.53 -6.27 25.46
CA ARG A 154 -2.53 -5.68 24.56
C ARG A 154 -2.99 -4.34 23.98
N VAL A 155 -4.28 -4.04 24.01
CA VAL A 155 -4.81 -2.81 23.42
C VAL A 155 -4.52 -1.63 24.33
N ILE A 156 -3.84 -0.62 23.79
CA ILE A 156 -3.48 0.60 24.51
C ILE A 156 -4.35 1.80 24.09
N ALA A 157 -5.03 1.71 22.95
CA ALA A 157 -6.00 2.70 22.51
C ALA A 157 -6.98 2.10 21.49
N TRP A 158 -8.22 2.59 21.54
CA TRP A 158 -9.21 2.49 20.47
C TRP A 158 -9.38 3.89 19.92
N VAL A 159 -9.17 4.08 18.62
CA VAL A 159 -9.24 5.39 17.99
C VAL A 159 -10.13 5.36 16.75
N SER A 160 -10.68 6.51 16.40
CA SER A 160 -11.47 6.66 15.17
C SER A 160 -10.58 7.11 14.00
N GLU A 161 -10.93 6.71 12.78
CA GLU A 161 -10.37 7.36 11.59
C GLU A 161 -11.04 8.70 11.26
N ASP A 162 -12.32 8.87 11.65
CA ASP A 162 -13.23 9.90 11.12
C ASP A 162 -13.59 11.01 12.12
N SER A 163 -13.06 10.98 13.33
CA SER A 163 -13.35 12.04 14.30
C SER A 163 -12.61 13.32 13.92
N ILE A 164 -13.33 14.22 13.25
CA ILE A 164 -13.15 15.68 13.29
C ILE A 164 -13.33 16.15 14.73
#